data_AF-A0A1F8KU27-F1
#
_entry.id   AF-A0A1F8KU27-F1
#
_cell.length_a   1.000
_cell.length_b   1.000
_cell.length_c   1.000
_cell.angle_alpha   90.00
_cell.angle_beta   90.00
_cell.angle_gamma   90.00
#
_symmetry.space_group_name_H-M   'P 1'
#
loop_
_entity.id
_entity.type
_entity.pdbx_description
1 polymer ?
#
loop_
_entity_poly.entity_id
_entity_poly.type
_entity_poly.pdbx_seq_one_letter_code
_entity_poly.pdbx_strand_id
1 'polypeptide(L)'
;MKRTIHHQSFQGHVVAIVLILAMLLGGCAQTTPAVIRTLGKATITLMPTQTPVPATPTVTFTPTLSPPTETATITPTSEPTECRKPPDDYELVNIDGYWLNARTVAMLEYAQLLYGGEIDLTGSAITQGSFHDNGAASFGTHLGGGAVDLSVMRTGTWIVLYDDIPVLLQALRLAGFAAWLREVDEVFPGSGIHIHAIAIGDRDLSEAARAQLDGEAGYFRGFSGLPPVNNKPTLDRYGGPVLCQWMRDAGYEDLRPVLSTPAP
;
A
#
# COMPACT_ATOMS: atom_id res chain seq x y z
N MET A 1 57.80 -7.83 -46.18
CA MET A 1 57.62 -8.33 -44.79
C MET A 1 56.77 -9.59 -44.83
N LYS A 2 57.34 -10.74 -44.44
CA LYS A 2 56.65 -12.02 -44.32
C LYS A 2 55.73 -12.00 -43.09
N ARG A 3 54.46 -12.36 -43.24
CA ARG A 3 53.67 -12.96 -42.16
C ARG A 3 52.91 -14.16 -42.70
N THR A 4 53.41 -15.32 -42.30
CA THR A 4 52.87 -16.65 -42.52
C THR A 4 51.64 -16.83 -41.63
N ILE A 5 50.53 -17.28 -42.20
CA ILE A 5 49.31 -17.65 -41.48
C ILE A 5 49.48 -19.11 -41.04
N HIS A 6 49.48 -19.36 -39.73
CA HIS A 6 49.44 -20.70 -39.16
C HIS A 6 47.98 -21.14 -38.99
N HIS A 7 47.61 -22.21 -39.69
CA HIS A 7 46.45 -23.04 -39.38
C HIS A 7 46.67 -23.72 -38.02
N GLN A 8 45.75 -23.54 -37.07
CA GLN A 8 45.61 -24.44 -35.93
C GLN A 8 44.26 -25.16 -35.97
N SER A 9 44.37 -26.45 -35.65
CA SER A 9 43.43 -27.53 -35.90
C SER A 9 42.23 -27.50 -34.95
N PHE A 10 41.05 -27.68 -35.54
CA PHE A 10 39.76 -27.84 -34.87
C PHE A 10 39.59 -29.30 -34.44
N GLN A 11 40.33 -29.74 -33.42
CA GLN A 11 40.13 -31.03 -32.77
C GLN A 11 40.33 -30.90 -31.27
N GLY A 12 39.22 -30.81 -30.52
CA GLY A 12 39.32 -30.81 -29.06
C GLY A 12 38.02 -30.80 -28.27
N HIS A 13 36.82 -30.68 -28.87
CA HIS A 13 35.59 -30.45 -28.09
C HIS A 13 34.50 -31.52 -28.29
N VAL A 14 34.78 -32.59 -29.04
CA VAL A 14 33.80 -33.68 -29.29
C VAL A 14 33.91 -34.81 -28.25
N VAL A 15 34.95 -34.83 -27.41
CA VAL A 15 35.18 -35.92 -26.44
C VAL A 15 34.59 -35.62 -25.03
N ALA A 16 34.13 -34.40 -24.77
CA ALA A 16 33.57 -34.03 -23.45
C ALA A 16 32.04 -34.19 -23.32
N ILE A 17 31.32 -34.51 -24.40
CA ILE A 17 29.85 -34.57 -24.40
C ILE A 17 29.30 -36.00 -24.18
N VAL A 18 30.15 -37.03 -24.18
CA VAL A 18 29.72 -38.44 -24.05
C VAL A 18 29.84 -39.01 -22.63
N LEU A 19 30.40 -38.26 -21.67
CA LEU A 19 30.66 -38.77 -20.29
C LEU A 19 29.75 -38.20 -19.19
N ILE A 20 28.77 -37.34 -19.51
CA ILE A 20 27.77 -36.84 -18.53
C ILE A 20 26.36 -37.40 -18.81
N LEU A 21 26.17 -38.19 -19.87
CA LEU A 21 24.89 -38.86 -20.18
C LEU A 21 24.81 -40.30 -19.64
N ALA A 22 25.67 -40.69 -18.71
CA ALA A 22 25.74 -42.04 -18.14
C ALA A 22 25.57 -42.08 -16.60
N MET A 23 24.87 -41.11 -16.01
CA MET A 23 24.47 -41.12 -14.58
C MET A 23 22.96 -40.87 -14.39
N LEU A 24 22.12 -41.51 -15.20
CA LEU A 24 20.65 -41.45 -15.06
C LEU A 24 19.98 -42.84 -15.14
N LEU A 25 20.67 -43.89 -14.68
CA LEU A 25 20.09 -45.23 -14.56
C LEU A 25 20.57 -45.88 -13.25
N GLY A 26 19.78 -45.73 -12.19
CA GLY A 26 20.02 -46.42 -10.92
C GLY A 26 19.30 -45.79 -9.73
N GLY A 27 17.99 -46.02 -9.60
CA GLY A 27 17.24 -45.51 -8.46
C GLY A 27 15.76 -45.88 -8.45
N CYS A 28 15.40 -47.13 -8.69
CA CYS A 28 14.05 -47.62 -8.37
C CYS A 28 13.95 -47.80 -6.85
N ALA A 29 13.53 -46.77 -6.13
CA ALA A 29 13.08 -46.91 -4.75
C ALA A 29 11.68 -47.55 -4.74
N GLN A 30 11.56 -48.69 -4.08
CA GLN A 30 10.31 -49.41 -3.89
C GLN A 30 9.35 -48.56 -3.06
N THR A 31 8.22 -48.19 -3.66
CA THR A 31 7.08 -47.60 -2.96
C THR A 31 6.45 -48.65 -2.07
N THR A 32 6.68 -48.56 -0.76
CA THR A 32 5.88 -49.27 0.23
C THR A 32 4.45 -48.71 0.21
N PRO A 33 3.41 -49.55 0.20
CA PRO A 33 2.05 -49.06 0.31
C PRO A 33 1.84 -48.49 1.71
N ALA A 34 1.53 -47.20 1.79
CA ALA A 34 1.07 -46.57 3.02
C ALA A 34 -0.20 -47.28 3.49
N VAL A 35 -0.11 -47.98 4.62
CA VAL A 35 -1.27 -48.51 5.34
C VAL A 35 -2.07 -47.31 5.84
N ILE A 36 -3.17 -46.99 5.16
CA ILE A 36 -4.17 -46.06 5.67
C ILE A 36 -4.80 -46.73 6.89
N ARG A 37 -4.31 -46.39 8.08
CA ARG A 37 -5.05 -46.63 9.32
C ARG A 37 -6.22 -45.65 9.34
N THR A 38 -7.41 -46.14 9.04
CA THR A 38 -8.67 -45.48 9.36
C THR A 38 -8.70 -45.26 10.87
N LEU A 39 -8.35 -44.05 11.34
CA LEU A 39 -8.63 -43.66 12.71
C LEU A 39 -10.14 -43.62 12.86
N GLY A 40 -10.66 -44.52 13.71
CA GLY A 40 -12.04 -44.50 14.14
C GLY A 40 -12.39 -43.11 14.64
N LYS A 41 -13.54 -42.61 14.18
CA LYS A 41 -14.13 -41.36 14.62
C LYS A 41 -14.42 -41.46 16.12
N ALA A 42 -13.47 -41.04 16.95
CA ALA A 42 -13.69 -40.90 18.38
C ALA A 42 -14.59 -39.69 18.57
N THR A 43 -15.89 -39.94 18.73
CA THR A 43 -16.86 -38.94 19.16
C THR A 43 -16.53 -38.60 20.61
N ILE A 44 -15.81 -37.50 20.82
CA ILE A 44 -15.66 -36.91 22.16
C ILE A 44 -16.97 -36.17 22.44
N THR A 45 -17.84 -36.78 23.25
CA THR A 45 -18.98 -36.09 23.85
C THR A 45 -18.43 -35.14 24.92
N LEU A 46 -18.20 -33.89 24.56
CA LEU A 46 -17.92 -32.83 25.54
C LEU A 46 -19.25 -32.50 26.25
N MET A 47 -19.36 -32.90 27.52
CA MET A 47 -20.37 -32.34 28.42
C MET A 47 -20.01 -30.88 28.69
N PRO A 48 -20.93 -29.91 28.53
CA PRO A 48 -20.67 -28.54 28.94
C PRO A 48 -20.67 -28.46 30.46
N THR A 49 -19.49 -28.36 31.07
CA THR A 49 -19.35 -27.88 32.43
C THR A 49 -19.66 -26.39 32.41
N GLN A 50 -20.81 -26.00 32.96
CA GLN A 50 -21.18 -24.60 33.15
C GLN A 50 -20.33 -24.01 34.27
N THR A 51 -19.20 -23.41 33.91
CA THR A 51 -18.50 -22.49 34.79
C THR A 51 -19.28 -21.16 34.77
N PRO A 52 -19.60 -20.55 35.94
CA PRO A 52 -20.26 -19.25 35.96
C PRO A 52 -19.36 -18.21 35.31
N VAL A 53 -19.84 -17.65 34.19
CA VAL A 53 -19.19 -16.54 33.47
C VAL A 53 -19.29 -15.30 34.37
N PRO A 54 -18.18 -14.62 34.69
CA PRO A 54 -18.22 -13.31 35.34
C PRO A 54 -19.00 -12.35 34.43
N ALA A 55 -19.95 -11.61 35.00
CA ALA A 55 -20.77 -10.67 34.25
C ALA A 55 -19.90 -9.72 33.43
N THR A 56 -19.92 -9.89 32.11
CA THR A 56 -19.38 -8.93 31.15
C THR A 56 -20.10 -7.60 31.37
N PRO A 57 -19.40 -6.47 31.56
CA PRO A 57 -20.06 -5.19 31.60
C PRO A 57 -20.70 -4.94 30.23
N THR A 58 -22.04 -4.98 30.18
CA THR A 58 -22.81 -4.51 29.04
C THR A 58 -22.57 -3.02 28.92
N VAL A 59 -21.67 -2.63 28.02
CA VAL A 59 -21.55 -1.24 27.61
C VAL A 59 -22.79 -0.93 26.77
N THR A 60 -23.77 -0.28 27.39
CA THR A 60 -24.89 0.32 26.67
C THR A 60 -24.34 1.45 25.82
N PHE A 61 -24.10 1.18 24.53
CA PHE A 61 -23.91 2.24 23.55
C PHE A 61 -25.25 2.95 23.40
N THR A 62 -25.36 4.13 24.00
CA THR A 62 -26.43 5.08 23.68
C THR A 62 -26.14 5.59 22.27
N PRO A 63 -26.96 5.29 21.25
CA PRO A 63 -26.81 5.91 19.94
C PRO A 63 -27.31 7.35 20.05
N THR A 64 -26.42 8.26 20.46
CA THR A 64 -26.67 9.70 20.37
C THR A 64 -25.72 10.28 19.34
N LEU A 65 -26.24 10.38 18.12
CA LEU A 65 -26.29 11.57 17.26
C LEU A 65 -26.50 11.05 15.84
N SER A 66 -27.58 11.49 15.21
CA SER A 66 -27.77 11.35 13.76
C SER A 66 -26.49 11.76 13.05
N PRO A 67 -26.01 11.03 12.02
CA PRO A 67 -24.87 11.49 11.26
C PRO A 67 -25.23 12.87 10.70
N PRO A 68 -24.40 13.89 10.89
CA PRO A 68 -24.54 15.07 10.08
C PRO A 68 -24.49 14.61 8.62
N THR A 69 -25.22 15.29 7.73
CA THR A 69 -24.85 15.26 6.32
C THR A 69 -23.48 15.97 6.27
N GLU A 70 -22.42 15.22 6.54
CA GLU A 70 -21.07 15.75 6.72
C GLU A 70 -20.52 16.12 5.35
N THR A 71 -20.81 17.34 4.97
CA THR A 71 -20.11 18.00 3.88
C THR A 71 -18.75 18.45 4.43
N ALA A 72 -17.65 17.90 3.92
CA ALA A 72 -16.31 18.40 4.24
C ALA A 72 -16.27 19.90 3.89
N THR A 73 -15.94 20.76 4.85
CA THR A 73 -15.98 22.20 4.62
C THR A 73 -14.63 22.87 4.89
N ILE A 74 -14.31 23.90 4.11
CA ILE A 74 -13.02 24.60 4.20
C ILE A 74 -12.92 25.40 5.51
N THR A 75 -11.86 25.18 6.27
CA THR A 75 -11.36 26.10 7.30
C THR A 75 -10.09 26.76 6.77
N PRO A 76 -10.02 28.12 6.68
CA PRO A 76 -8.85 28.79 6.13
C PRO A 76 -7.62 28.51 6.99
N THR A 77 -6.63 27.83 6.41
CA THR A 77 -5.37 27.48 7.06
C THR A 77 -4.22 27.97 6.19
N SER A 78 -3.23 28.63 6.79
CA SER A 78 -1.98 28.98 6.11
C SER A 78 -1.20 27.74 5.70
N GLU A 79 -0.41 27.83 4.62
CA GLU A 79 0.43 26.72 4.17
C GLU A 79 1.40 26.26 5.29
N PRO A 80 1.54 24.94 5.52
CA PRO A 80 2.57 24.40 6.40
C PRO A 80 3.99 24.73 5.90
N THR A 81 4.92 25.03 6.81
CA THR A 81 6.32 25.35 6.44
C THR A 81 7.07 24.14 5.89
N GLU A 82 6.58 22.94 6.21
CA GLU A 82 7.11 21.64 5.81
C GLU A 82 6.70 21.26 4.38
N CYS A 83 5.86 22.06 3.70
CA CYS A 83 5.50 21.81 2.32
C CYS A 83 6.73 21.88 1.40
N ARG A 84 7.00 20.79 0.68
CA ARG A 84 8.14 20.70 -0.26
C ARG A 84 7.69 20.16 -1.61
N LYS A 85 8.06 20.87 -2.69
CA LYS A 85 7.89 20.33 -4.05
C LYS A 85 8.83 19.14 -4.24
N PRO A 86 8.34 17.96 -4.65
CA PRO A 86 9.20 16.83 -4.95
C PRO A 86 9.99 17.04 -6.25
N PRO A 87 11.12 16.33 -6.45
CA PRO A 87 11.89 16.41 -7.68
C PRO A 87 11.09 15.87 -8.88
N ASP A 88 11.39 16.37 -10.07
CA ASP A 88 10.82 15.90 -11.33
C ASP A 88 11.71 14.80 -11.95
N ASP A 89 12.11 13.82 -11.13
CA ASP A 89 12.92 12.66 -11.50
C ASP A 89 12.04 11.39 -11.51
N TYR A 90 12.01 10.70 -12.64
CA TYR A 90 11.13 9.55 -12.86
C TYR A 90 11.92 8.27 -13.18
N GLU A 91 13.22 8.22 -12.88
CA GLU A 91 13.99 6.98 -12.97
C GLU A 91 13.36 5.90 -12.08
N LEU A 92 13.28 4.67 -12.58
CA LEU A 92 12.71 3.56 -11.82
C LEU A 92 13.73 3.04 -10.80
N VAL A 93 13.28 2.93 -9.57
CA VAL A 93 14.03 2.43 -8.42
C VAL A 93 13.34 1.17 -7.92
N ASN A 94 14.13 0.11 -7.67
CA ASN A 94 13.64 -1.10 -7.01
C ASN A 94 14.07 -1.08 -5.54
N ILE A 95 13.11 -1.15 -4.64
CA ILE A 95 13.32 -1.25 -3.19
C ILE A 95 12.74 -2.59 -2.74
N ASP A 96 13.60 -3.53 -2.38
CA ASP A 96 13.22 -4.86 -1.89
C ASP A 96 12.19 -5.60 -2.76
N GLY A 97 12.26 -5.43 -4.09
CA GLY A 97 11.34 -6.05 -5.05
C GLY A 97 10.17 -5.17 -5.48
N TYR A 98 9.95 -4.02 -4.84
CA TYR A 98 8.92 -3.05 -5.20
C TYR A 98 9.48 -1.98 -6.13
N TRP A 99 8.78 -1.73 -7.24
CA TRP A 99 9.14 -0.67 -8.18
C TRP A 99 8.49 0.65 -7.78
N LEU A 100 9.26 1.72 -7.79
CA LEU A 100 8.83 3.10 -7.60
C LEU A 100 9.58 3.98 -8.60
N ASN A 101 9.15 5.21 -8.81
CA ASN A 101 10.00 6.20 -9.46
C ASN A 101 10.77 7.04 -8.41
N ALA A 102 11.89 7.63 -8.81
CA ALA A 102 12.78 8.39 -7.94
C ALA A 102 12.07 9.57 -7.23
N ARG A 103 11.10 10.21 -7.90
CA ARG A 103 10.20 11.20 -7.30
C ARG A 103 9.46 10.65 -6.09
N THR A 104 8.82 9.48 -6.23
CA THR A 104 8.07 8.84 -5.14
C THR A 104 8.99 8.45 -4.00
N VAL A 105 10.19 7.94 -4.32
CA VAL A 105 11.22 7.62 -3.30
C VAL A 105 11.63 8.87 -2.53
N ALA A 106 11.93 9.98 -3.21
CA ALA A 106 12.30 11.24 -2.55
C ALA A 106 11.17 11.79 -1.65
N MET A 107 9.91 11.57 -2.02
CA MET A 107 8.77 11.93 -1.18
C MET A 107 8.68 11.03 0.06
N LEU A 108 8.91 9.71 -0.07
CA LEU A 108 8.95 8.79 1.08
C LEU A 108 10.11 9.10 2.03
N GLU A 109 11.29 9.41 1.51
CA GLU A 109 12.44 9.85 2.31
C GLU A 109 12.13 11.12 3.11
N TYR A 110 11.43 12.09 2.49
CA TYR A 110 11.03 13.29 3.18
C TYR A 110 9.91 13.05 4.20
N ALA A 111 8.95 12.18 3.89
CA ALA A 111 7.94 11.74 4.85
C ALA A 111 8.59 11.02 6.06
N GLN A 112 9.60 10.17 5.83
CA GLN A 112 10.35 9.51 6.89
C GLN A 112 11.03 10.52 7.82
N LEU A 113 11.63 11.57 7.25
CA LEU A 113 12.25 12.66 8.01
C LEU A 113 11.23 13.39 8.90
N LEU A 114 10.02 13.65 8.38
CA LEU A 114 8.95 14.34 9.11
C LEU A 114 8.32 13.46 10.19
N TYR A 115 8.15 12.16 9.92
CA TYR A 115 7.56 11.20 10.84
C TYR A 115 8.47 10.90 12.03
N GLY A 116 9.75 10.56 11.78
CA GLY A 116 10.74 10.32 12.83
C GLY A 116 10.47 9.14 13.78
N GLY A 117 9.45 8.31 13.53
CA GLY A 117 9.12 7.13 14.33
C GLY A 117 9.73 5.82 13.80
N GLU A 118 9.22 4.68 14.26
CA GLU A 118 9.84 3.36 14.04
C GLU A 118 9.48 2.68 12.71
N ILE A 119 8.40 3.08 12.04
CA ILE A 119 8.01 2.54 10.72
C ILE A 119 8.95 3.06 9.63
N ASP A 120 9.61 2.15 8.91
CA ASP A 120 10.54 2.47 7.81
C ASP A 120 9.79 2.62 6.48
N LEU A 121 9.41 3.85 6.15
CA LEU A 121 8.71 4.25 4.93
C LEU A 121 9.57 4.11 3.67
N THR A 122 10.89 3.94 3.83
CA THR A 122 11.86 3.87 2.73
C THR A 122 12.28 2.44 2.39
N GLY A 123 11.71 1.45 3.06
CA GLY A 123 12.06 0.05 2.91
C GLY A 123 10.97 -0.86 3.44
N SER A 124 11.16 -1.35 4.66
CA SER A 124 10.41 -2.51 5.19
C SER A 124 8.90 -2.31 5.34
N ALA A 125 8.41 -1.06 5.38
CA ALA A 125 6.98 -0.78 5.43
C ALA A 125 6.30 -0.88 4.07
N ILE A 126 7.03 -0.85 2.95
CA ILE A 126 6.41 -0.93 1.62
C ILE A 126 5.80 -2.33 1.45
N THR A 127 4.48 -2.41 1.35
CA THR A 127 3.75 -3.66 1.09
C THR A 127 3.36 -3.80 -0.37
N GLN A 128 3.27 -2.69 -1.10
CA GLN A 128 3.02 -2.64 -2.54
C GLN A 128 3.62 -1.38 -3.17
N GLY A 129 4.30 -1.55 -4.30
CA GLY A 129 4.88 -0.45 -5.08
C GLY A 129 4.04 -0.02 -6.27
N SER A 130 4.57 0.89 -7.05
CA SER A 130 4.06 1.34 -8.35
C SER A 130 4.33 0.32 -9.46
N PHE A 131 3.75 0.54 -10.64
CA PHE A 131 3.92 -0.27 -11.85
C PHE A 131 3.64 -1.77 -11.63
N HIS A 132 2.66 -2.08 -10.79
CA HIS A 132 2.34 -3.43 -10.36
C HIS A 132 0.84 -3.71 -10.48
N ASP A 133 0.49 -4.88 -11.02
CA ASP A 133 -0.88 -5.34 -11.15
C ASP A 133 -1.19 -6.41 -10.10
N ASN A 134 -1.94 -6.01 -9.06
CA ASN A 134 -2.48 -6.91 -8.04
C ASN A 134 -3.93 -7.32 -8.33
N GLY A 135 -4.37 -7.21 -9.58
CA GLY A 135 -5.71 -7.52 -10.01
C GLY A 135 -6.75 -6.55 -9.44
N ALA A 136 -7.98 -7.04 -9.28
CA ALA A 136 -9.13 -6.23 -8.87
C ALA A 136 -8.95 -5.55 -7.49
N ALA A 137 -8.11 -6.12 -6.62
CA ALA A 137 -7.85 -5.63 -5.27
C ALA A 137 -7.29 -4.20 -5.23
N SER A 138 -6.53 -3.79 -6.26
CA SER A 138 -5.91 -2.48 -6.34
C SER A 138 -6.79 -1.43 -7.04
N PHE A 139 -7.91 -1.83 -7.66
CA PHE A 139 -8.68 -0.97 -8.58
C PHE A 139 -7.83 -0.33 -9.70
N GLY A 140 -6.66 -0.90 -10.00
CA GLY A 140 -5.71 -0.40 -11.00
C GLY A 140 -4.89 0.81 -10.56
N THR A 141 -4.97 1.27 -9.30
CA THR A 141 -4.23 2.47 -8.85
C THR A 141 -2.71 2.30 -9.01
N HIS A 142 -2.19 1.09 -8.79
CA HIS A 142 -0.75 0.79 -8.89
C HIS A 142 -0.26 0.46 -10.30
N LEU A 143 -1.09 0.54 -11.34
CA LEU A 143 -0.68 0.25 -12.72
C LEU A 143 0.28 1.28 -13.31
N GLY A 144 0.41 2.45 -12.67
CA GLY A 144 1.32 3.52 -13.03
C GLY A 144 2.31 3.85 -11.92
N GLY A 145 2.99 5.00 -12.04
CA GLY A 145 3.85 5.57 -11.00
C GLY A 145 3.06 6.17 -9.84
N GLY A 146 3.78 6.62 -8.81
CA GLY A 146 3.24 7.46 -7.73
C GLY A 146 2.39 6.76 -6.66
N ALA A 147 1.94 5.52 -6.86
CA ALA A 147 1.14 4.78 -5.87
C ALA A 147 2.03 3.87 -5.00
N VAL A 148 1.79 3.86 -3.69
CA VAL A 148 2.48 3.02 -2.72
C VAL A 148 1.54 2.65 -1.57
N ASP A 149 1.61 1.38 -1.12
CA ASP A 149 0.97 0.93 0.10
C ASP A 149 2.02 0.69 1.19
N LEU A 150 1.71 1.15 2.40
CA LEU A 150 2.61 1.17 3.54
C LEU A 150 1.98 0.45 4.72
N SER A 151 2.70 -0.50 5.29
CA SER A 151 2.37 -1.12 6.57
C SER A 151 2.36 -0.08 7.69
N VAL A 152 1.40 -0.24 8.61
CA VAL A 152 1.32 0.51 9.88
C VAL A 152 1.68 -0.37 11.08
N MET A 153 2.29 -1.52 10.82
CA MET A 153 2.71 -2.47 11.85
C MET A 153 4.19 -2.32 12.15
N ARG A 154 4.58 -2.56 13.40
CA ARG A 154 5.98 -2.69 13.77
C ARG A 154 6.63 -3.82 12.97
N THR A 155 7.75 -3.52 12.33
CA THR A 155 8.49 -4.43 11.45
C THR A 155 8.70 -5.80 12.08
N GLY A 156 8.37 -6.85 11.33
CA GLY A 156 8.51 -8.24 11.76
C GLY A 156 7.47 -8.72 12.78
N THR A 157 6.45 -7.92 13.07
CA THR A 157 5.36 -8.26 14.01
C THR A 157 3.98 -8.02 13.39
N TRP A 158 2.94 -8.42 14.12
CA TRP A 158 1.54 -8.12 13.79
C TRP A 158 0.96 -6.99 14.68
N ILE A 159 1.83 -6.19 15.30
CA ILE A 159 1.42 -5.12 16.20
C ILE A 159 1.23 -3.85 15.37
N VAL A 160 -0.01 -3.40 15.25
CA VAL A 160 -0.37 -2.12 14.62
C VAL A 160 -0.01 -0.97 15.57
N LEU A 161 0.66 0.06 15.04
CA LEU A 161 1.04 1.26 15.78
C LEU A 161 -0.02 2.35 15.57
N TYR A 162 -1.19 2.18 16.20
CA TYR A 162 -2.32 3.10 16.01
C TYR A 162 -2.00 4.55 16.37
N ASP A 163 -1.17 4.78 17.39
CA ASP A 163 -0.78 6.12 17.83
C ASP A 163 0.09 6.86 16.78
N ASP A 164 0.76 6.11 15.90
CA ASP A 164 1.64 6.66 14.88
C ASP A 164 0.88 7.06 13.60
N ILE A 165 -0.28 6.45 13.35
CA ILE A 165 -1.05 6.63 12.11
C ILE A 165 -1.37 8.12 11.82
N PRO A 166 -1.86 8.93 12.78
CA PRO A 166 -2.12 10.35 12.52
C PRO A 166 -0.86 11.12 12.09
N VAL A 167 0.28 10.84 12.72
CA VAL A 167 1.56 11.51 12.44
C VAL A 167 2.12 11.06 11.09
N LEU A 168 2.01 9.78 10.78
CA LEU A 168 2.39 9.21 9.48
C LEU A 168 1.59 9.81 8.32
N LEU A 169 0.26 9.86 8.45
CA LEU A 169 -0.60 10.46 7.43
C LEU A 169 -0.25 11.94 7.23
N GLN A 170 -0.02 12.69 8.31
CA GLN A 170 0.39 14.09 8.21
C GLN A 170 1.75 14.23 7.50
N ALA A 171 2.74 13.41 7.86
CA ALA A 171 4.07 13.42 7.25
C ALA A 171 4.01 13.13 5.73
N LEU A 172 3.26 12.11 5.33
CA LEU A 172 3.03 11.77 3.92
C LEU A 172 2.36 12.92 3.16
N ARG A 173 1.34 13.54 3.76
CA ARG A 173 0.61 14.65 3.13
C ARG A 173 1.47 15.89 2.94
N LEU A 174 2.29 16.24 3.94
CA LEU A 174 3.27 17.33 3.85
C LEU A 174 4.36 17.04 2.80
N ALA A 175 4.74 15.77 2.65
CA ALA A 175 5.68 15.32 1.62
C ALA A 175 5.07 15.29 0.21
N GLY A 176 3.76 15.51 0.07
CA GLY A 176 3.09 15.66 -1.21
C GLY A 176 2.21 14.49 -1.63
N PHE A 177 1.91 13.55 -0.74
CA PHE A 177 0.98 12.47 -1.02
C PHE A 177 -0.47 12.87 -0.71
N ALA A 178 -1.43 12.40 -1.52
CA ALA A 178 -2.76 12.09 -1.01
C ALA A 178 -2.65 10.75 -0.28
N ALA A 179 -2.90 10.73 1.03
CA ALA A 179 -2.70 9.54 1.87
C ALA A 179 -3.90 9.25 2.76
N TRP A 180 -4.31 7.98 2.81
CA TRP A 180 -5.44 7.48 3.58
C TRP A 180 -5.07 6.21 4.33
N LEU A 181 -5.61 6.05 5.54
CA LEU A 181 -5.65 4.73 6.17
C LEU A 181 -6.73 3.88 5.49
N ARG A 182 -6.38 2.63 5.19
CA ARG A 182 -7.31 1.52 4.93
C ARG A 182 -7.32 0.63 6.16
N GLU A 183 -8.45 0.52 6.82
CA GLU A 183 -8.67 -0.43 7.91
C GLU A 183 -8.73 -1.87 7.39
N VAL A 184 -8.63 -2.81 8.32
CA VAL A 184 -8.91 -4.22 8.03
C VAL A 184 -10.31 -4.34 7.41
N ASP A 185 -10.40 -5.14 6.35
CA ASP A 185 -11.63 -5.43 5.59
C ASP A 185 -12.28 -4.22 4.89
N GLU A 186 -11.64 -3.03 4.87
CA GLU A 186 -12.24 -1.82 4.28
C GLU A 186 -12.32 -1.88 2.76
N VAL A 187 -11.30 -2.42 2.10
CA VAL A 187 -11.21 -2.46 0.64
C VAL A 187 -12.00 -3.66 0.08
N PHE A 188 -11.81 -4.82 0.71
CA PHE A 188 -12.55 -6.06 0.49
C PHE A 188 -12.35 -6.98 1.71
N PRO A 189 -13.22 -7.99 1.93
CA PRO A 189 -13.05 -8.96 3.02
C PRO A 189 -11.69 -9.66 2.96
N GLY A 190 -10.90 -9.58 4.03
CA GLY A 190 -9.54 -10.06 4.16
C GLY A 190 -8.45 -9.04 3.85
N SER A 191 -8.79 -7.82 3.42
CA SER A 191 -7.79 -6.75 3.21
C SER A 191 -7.14 -6.35 4.53
N GLY A 192 -5.81 -6.25 4.56
CA GLY A 192 -5.06 -5.85 5.74
C GLY A 192 -5.08 -4.35 5.96
N ILE A 193 -4.83 -3.92 7.20
CA ILE A 193 -4.66 -2.50 7.52
C ILE A 193 -3.36 -1.96 6.90
N HIS A 194 -3.44 -0.83 6.19
CA HIS A 194 -2.29 -0.17 5.55
C HIS A 194 -2.62 1.29 5.26
N ILE A 195 -1.60 2.11 5.01
CA ILE A 195 -1.78 3.43 4.39
C ILE A 195 -1.66 3.27 2.88
N HIS A 196 -2.66 3.74 2.14
CA HIS A 196 -2.59 3.91 0.69
C HIS A 196 -2.19 5.36 0.39
N ALA A 197 -1.15 5.57 -0.40
CA ALA A 197 -0.64 6.90 -0.74
C ALA A 197 -0.40 7.08 -2.24
N ILE A 198 -0.80 8.24 -2.77
CA ILE A 198 -0.66 8.63 -4.17
C ILE A 198 0.12 9.94 -4.27
N ALA A 199 1.24 9.92 -5.00
CA ALA A 199 2.11 11.07 -5.20
C ALA A 199 1.43 12.13 -6.09
N ILE A 200 1.09 13.28 -5.51
CA ILE A 200 0.41 14.37 -6.22
C ILE A 200 1.37 14.96 -7.28
N GLY A 201 0.84 15.16 -8.48
CA GLY A 201 1.59 15.69 -9.63
C GLY A 201 2.59 14.70 -10.24
N ASP A 202 2.54 13.42 -9.88
CA ASP A 202 3.27 12.39 -10.62
C ASP A 202 2.70 12.24 -12.04
N ARG A 203 3.56 12.25 -13.06
CA ARG A 203 3.13 12.22 -14.47
C ARG A 203 2.76 10.82 -14.95
N ASP A 204 3.23 9.80 -14.23
CA ASP A 204 3.07 8.40 -14.59
C ASP A 204 1.87 7.78 -13.84
N LEU A 205 1.07 8.57 -13.10
CA LEU A 205 -0.13 8.07 -12.41
C LEU A 205 -1.06 7.31 -13.37
N SER A 206 -1.56 6.18 -12.89
CA SER A 206 -2.68 5.50 -13.55
C SER A 206 -3.92 6.39 -13.54
N GLU A 207 -4.88 6.12 -14.44
CA GLU A 207 -6.16 6.82 -14.45
C GLU A 207 -6.92 6.63 -13.13
N ALA A 208 -6.88 5.41 -12.57
CA ALA A 208 -7.48 5.11 -11.28
C ALA A 208 -6.84 5.93 -10.14
N ALA A 209 -5.51 6.06 -10.12
CA ALA A 209 -4.82 6.88 -9.12
C ALA A 209 -5.16 8.37 -9.27
N ARG A 210 -5.21 8.90 -10.50
CA ARG A 210 -5.66 10.29 -10.74
C ARG A 210 -7.08 10.52 -10.22
N ALA A 211 -8.00 9.59 -10.48
CA ALA A 211 -9.38 9.70 -10.01
C ALA A 211 -9.51 9.74 -8.48
N GLN A 212 -8.58 9.12 -7.74
CA GLN A 212 -8.54 9.24 -6.27
C GLN A 212 -8.05 10.62 -5.79
N LEU A 213 -7.43 11.42 -6.64
CA LEU A 213 -7.04 12.79 -6.32
C LEU A 213 -8.20 13.78 -6.54
N ASP A 214 -8.74 13.83 -7.75
CA ASP A 214 -9.64 14.90 -8.22
C ASP A 214 -11.06 14.45 -8.59
N GLY A 215 -11.33 13.14 -8.59
CA GLY A 215 -12.64 12.57 -8.86
C GLY A 215 -13.69 12.92 -7.79
N GLU A 216 -14.91 12.40 -7.97
CA GLU A 216 -16.05 12.69 -7.09
C GLU A 216 -15.80 12.28 -5.63
N ALA A 217 -15.05 11.19 -5.42
CA ALA A 217 -14.63 10.69 -4.11
C ALA A 217 -13.16 11.03 -3.78
N GLY A 218 -12.58 12.01 -4.48
CA GLY A 218 -11.15 12.30 -4.44
C GLY A 218 -10.66 13.07 -3.21
N TYR A 219 -9.35 13.01 -3.01
CA TYR A 219 -8.60 13.66 -1.94
C TYR A 219 -8.91 15.14 -1.79
N PHE A 220 -8.88 15.88 -2.91
CA PHE A 220 -9.05 17.34 -2.89
C PHE A 220 -10.47 17.78 -2.49
N ARG A 221 -11.42 16.84 -2.41
CA ARG A 221 -12.78 17.06 -1.90
C ARG A 221 -12.96 16.59 -0.44
N GLY A 222 -11.89 16.12 0.21
CA GLY A 222 -11.92 15.62 1.59
C GLY A 222 -12.46 14.19 1.72
N PHE A 223 -12.46 13.41 0.64
CA PHE A 223 -12.97 12.05 0.61
C PHE A 223 -11.86 11.00 0.63
N SER A 224 -12.24 9.76 0.87
CA SER A 224 -11.36 8.60 1.08
C SER A 224 -10.65 8.07 -0.17
N GLY A 225 -10.97 8.56 -1.37
CA GLY A 225 -10.49 8.01 -2.64
C GLY A 225 -11.11 6.67 -3.04
N LEU A 226 -11.89 6.01 -2.17
CA LEU A 226 -12.56 4.75 -2.49
C LEU A 226 -13.81 4.99 -3.36
N PRO A 227 -14.21 3.99 -4.18
CA PRO A 227 -15.46 4.03 -4.91
C PRO A 227 -16.65 4.36 -3.99
N PRO A 228 -17.56 5.25 -4.41
CA PRO A 228 -18.74 5.60 -3.62
C PRO A 228 -19.60 4.38 -3.27
N VAL A 229 -20.05 4.31 -2.02
CA VAL A 229 -21.04 3.30 -1.58
C VAL A 229 -22.42 3.93 -1.65
N ASN A 230 -23.37 3.29 -2.34
CA ASN A 230 -24.72 3.84 -2.57
C ASN A 230 -24.70 5.25 -3.18
N ASN A 231 -23.79 5.51 -4.12
CA ASN A 231 -23.56 6.82 -4.76
C ASN A 231 -23.17 7.94 -3.78
N LYS A 232 -22.59 7.58 -2.63
CA LYS A 232 -22.09 8.54 -1.64
C LYS A 232 -20.60 8.30 -1.39
N PRO A 233 -19.73 9.30 -1.62
CA PRO A 233 -18.33 9.17 -1.26
C PRO A 233 -18.18 9.15 0.26
N THR A 234 -17.23 8.36 0.75
CA THR A 234 -16.88 8.28 2.17
C THR A 234 -15.86 9.36 2.49
N LEU A 235 -16.05 10.08 3.59
CA LEU A 235 -15.09 11.07 4.08
C LEU A 235 -13.76 10.44 4.50
N ASP A 236 -12.69 11.22 4.38
CA ASP A 236 -11.43 10.87 5.01
C ASP A 236 -11.54 11.02 6.54
N ARG A 237 -11.40 9.89 7.24
CA ARG A 237 -11.50 9.82 8.71
C ARG A 237 -10.41 10.62 9.45
N TYR A 238 -9.29 10.91 8.79
CA TYR A 238 -8.18 11.71 9.33
C TYR A 238 -8.16 13.14 8.75
N GLY A 239 -9.25 13.56 8.10
CA GLY A 239 -9.37 14.89 7.52
C GLY A 239 -8.42 15.14 6.35
N GLY A 240 -8.33 16.39 5.91
CA GLY A 240 -7.65 16.80 4.68
C GLY A 240 -8.58 17.59 3.74
N PRO A 241 -8.10 18.00 2.56
CA PRO A 241 -6.74 17.83 2.05
C PRO A 241 -5.72 18.75 2.74
N VAL A 242 -4.44 18.37 2.72
CA VAL A 242 -3.32 19.31 2.89
C VAL A 242 -2.96 19.81 1.50
N LEU A 243 -2.90 21.13 1.33
CA LEU A 243 -2.62 21.75 0.04
C LEU A 243 -1.44 22.70 0.17
N CYS A 244 -0.32 22.30 -0.42
CA CYS A 244 0.89 23.11 -0.53
C CYS A 244 0.82 24.08 -1.72
N GLN A 245 1.58 25.18 -1.67
CA GLN A 245 1.60 26.19 -2.73
C GLN A 245 2.09 25.60 -4.05
N TRP A 246 3.10 24.73 -4.02
CA TRP A 246 3.56 24.07 -5.25
C TRP A 246 2.47 23.20 -5.91
N MET A 247 1.54 22.64 -5.12
CA MET A 247 0.41 21.89 -5.66
C MET A 247 -0.57 22.85 -6.36
N ARG A 248 -0.80 24.03 -5.78
CA ARG A 248 -1.60 25.09 -6.41
C ARG A 248 -0.97 25.57 -7.70
N ASP A 249 0.33 25.77 -7.71
CA ASP A 249 1.09 26.15 -8.90
C ASP A 249 1.02 25.06 -9.98
N ALA A 250 0.85 23.79 -9.59
CA ALA A 250 0.62 22.66 -10.48
C ALA A 250 -0.86 22.49 -10.91
N GLY A 251 -1.77 23.36 -10.44
CA GLY A 251 -3.20 23.37 -10.81
C GLY A 251 -4.13 22.60 -9.87
N TYR A 252 -3.67 22.19 -8.69
CA TYR A 252 -4.52 21.54 -7.69
C TYR A 252 -5.15 22.57 -6.73
N GLU A 253 -6.43 22.37 -6.40
CA GLU A 253 -7.19 23.27 -5.54
C GLU A 253 -7.91 22.49 -4.43
N ASP A 254 -8.33 23.20 -3.38
CA ASP A 254 -9.25 22.63 -2.39
C ASP A 254 -10.66 22.68 -2.99
N LEU A 255 -11.19 21.51 -3.30
CA LEU A 255 -12.47 21.34 -3.99
C LEU A 255 -13.63 21.12 -3.01
N ARG A 256 -13.39 21.24 -1.70
CA ARG A 256 -14.44 21.24 -0.69
C ARG A 256 -15.28 22.52 -0.81
N PRO A 257 -16.59 22.45 -0.52
CA PRO A 257 -17.39 23.66 -0.42
C PRO A 257 -16.86 24.59 0.69
N VAL A 258 -17.00 25.89 0.45
CA VAL A 258 -16.70 26.94 1.45
C VAL A 258 -17.90 27.07 2.40
N LEU A 259 -17.68 27.19 3.71
CA LEU A 259 -18.74 27.58 4.63
C LEU A 259 -19.21 28.99 4.21
N SER A 260 -20.41 29.10 3.65
CA SER A 260 -21.05 30.40 3.50
C SER A 260 -21.31 30.96 4.89
N THR A 261 -20.62 32.04 5.26
CA THR A 261 -20.98 32.82 6.44
C THR A 261 -22.42 33.31 6.24
N PRO A 262 -23.35 33.09 7.19
CA PRO A 262 -24.66 33.71 7.10
C PRO A 262 -24.47 35.22 6.92
N ALA A 263 -25.09 35.80 5.90
CA ALA A 263 -25.14 37.24 5.74
C ALA A 263 -25.75 37.86 7.01
N PRO A 264 -25.25 39.03 7.47
CA PRO A 264 -25.72 39.67 8.70
C PRO A 264 -27.22 40.01 8.68
#